data_AF-T1B4N7-F1
#
_entry.id   AF-T1B4N7-F1
#
_cell.length_a   1.000
_cell.length_b   1.000
_cell.length_c   1.000
_cell.angle_alpha   90.00
_cell.angle_beta   90.00
_cell.angle_gamma   90.00
#
_symmetry.space_group_name_H-M   'P 1'
#
loop_
_entity.id
_entity.type
_entity.pdbx_description
1 polymer ?
#
loop_
_entity_poly.entity_id
_entity_poly.type
_entity_poly.pdbx_seq_one_letter_code
_entity_poly.pdbx_strand_id
1 'polypeptide(L)'
;MVDIGDTGNASITTSGGSVDVETGTGGGALNIGSISNIGSINTGGGALTVSATGIVQSALAGNSILAGAATFNAGAGVLTLGNGGNDFTGAVSLNNSGANAVTLNNGSHALTLGTSSVGSGTLTVSGTGITQAAGTSITQAVGAGAATFNAGGNAITLTNAGNDFIGAVNLTGSNVSLTNNAATVLGTSNVSGTLDVGSNGALTQTGALTVGSAATFTQNSTTPGTTQDINLGSQANDFQGGVSFAAGTGASINNLSLENTYATPGTLTLPASITGNLTLDYTSAALTLPVVGVGGALDVTASGGITLGGNVITGGSQTYNDAVTLGADATLASTGSGAIDFASTVDGAYALTVNTGGLTAFRGRGGRSRPR
;
A
#
# COMPACT_ATOMS: atom_id res chain seq x y z
N MET A 1 29.90 24.89 0.71
CA MET A 1 28.49 25.09 1.08
C MET A 1 28.06 26.36 0.39
N VAL A 2 26.94 26.32 -0.32
CA VAL A 2 26.33 27.51 -0.93
C VAL A 2 25.07 27.78 -0.12
N ASP A 3 24.93 29.00 0.42
CA ASP A 3 23.78 29.37 1.24
C ASP A 3 22.97 30.45 0.52
N ILE A 4 21.70 30.16 0.25
CA ILE A 4 20.72 31.15 -0.21
C ILE A 4 19.97 31.64 1.02
N GLY A 5 20.06 32.94 1.34
CA GLY A 5 19.38 33.52 2.50
C GLY A 5 20.23 33.67 3.77
N ASP A 6 21.57 33.52 3.73
CA ASP A 6 22.42 33.59 4.94
C ASP A 6 22.69 35.02 5.46
N THR A 7 22.41 36.05 4.66
CA THR A 7 22.34 37.46 5.10
C THR A 7 20.93 37.96 4.85
N GLY A 8 20.39 38.82 5.73
CA GLY A 8 18.96 39.14 5.84
C GLY A 8 18.16 39.10 4.52
N ASN A 9 17.22 38.15 4.42
CA ASN A 9 16.29 37.89 3.31
C ASN A 9 16.91 37.93 1.89
N ALA A 10 17.96 37.13 1.63
CA ALA A 10 18.41 36.90 0.25
C ALA A 10 17.53 35.84 -0.45
N SER A 11 16.96 36.21 -1.61
CA SER A 11 16.11 35.35 -2.44
C SER A 11 16.62 35.29 -3.89
N ILE A 12 16.46 34.15 -4.55
CA ILE A 12 16.55 34.06 -6.01
C ILE A 12 15.13 34.23 -6.57
N THR A 13 14.89 35.33 -7.28
CA THR A 13 13.58 35.63 -7.88
C THR A 13 13.75 35.92 -9.36
N THR A 14 12.97 35.24 -10.21
CA THR A 14 12.88 35.51 -11.65
C THR A 14 11.43 35.80 -12.05
N SER A 15 11.22 36.58 -13.11
CA SER A 15 9.88 36.92 -13.63
C SER A 15 9.37 35.88 -14.62
N GLY A 16 9.39 34.60 -14.23
CA GLY A 16 9.14 33.48 -15.13
C GLY A 16 10.37 33.18 -16.00
N GLY A 17 10.97 32.01 -15.81
CA GLY A 17 12.17 31.57 -16.51
C GLY A 17 12.79 30.36 -15.80
N SER A 18 13.69 29.65 -16.49
CA SER A 18 14.40 28.53 -15.85
C SER A 18 15.44 29.08 -14.88
N VAL A 19 15.50 28.52 -13.68
CA VAL A 19 16.61 28.72 -12.74
C VAL A 19 17.38 27.41 -12.65
N ASP A 20 18.70 27.52 -12.80
CA ASP A 20 19.62 26.41 -12.56
C ASP A 20 20.57 26.81 -11.42
N VAL A 21 20.64 25.99 -10.39
CA VAL A 21 21.51 26.17 -9.23
C VAL A 21 22.44 24.97 -9.15
N GLU A 22 23.72 25.20 -9.39
CA GLU A 22 24.75 24.17 -9.39
C GLU A 22 25.87 24.55 -8.41
N THR A 23 26.26 23.61 -7.53
CA THR A 23 27.36 23.81 -6.59
C THR A 23 28.71 23.29 -7.11
N GLY A 24 28.72 22.57 -8.24
CA GLY A 24 29.89 22.06 -8.95
C GLY A 24 30.36 20.69 -8.44
N THR A 25 31.28 20.04 -9.18
CA THR A 25 31.75 18.66 -8.92
C THR A 25 32.62 18.48 -7.67
N GLY A 26 32.98 19.59 -6.99
CA GLY A 26 33.57 19.60 -5.64
C GLY A 26 32.76 20.43 -4.63
N GLY A 27 31.54 20.84 -5.00
CA GLY A 27 30.67 21.68 -4.20
C GLY A 27 30.09 20.95 -3.01
N GLY A 28 30.15 21.57 -1.83
CA GLY A 28 29.42 21.10 -0.64
C GLY A 28 27.92 21.37 -0.75
N ALA A 29 27.15 20.89 0.24
CA ALA A 29 25.69 21.04 0.28
C ALA A 29 25.18 22.47 -0.02
N LEU A 30 24.01 22.55 -0.65
CA LEU A 30 23.23 23.78 -0.80
C LEU A 30 22.24 23.90 0.35
N ASN A 31 22.25 25.04 1.04
CA ASN A 31 21.21 25.40 2.00
C ASN A 31 20.30 26.49 1.43
N ILE A 32 19.00 26.33 1.65
CA ILE A 32 17.97 27.32 1.33
C ILE A 32 17.36 27.80 2.66
N GLY A 33 17.71 29.03 3.03
CA GLY A 33 17.50 29.60 4.37
C GLY A 33 18.52 29.10 5.40
N SER A 34 18.59 29.78 6.54
CA SER A 34 19.39 29.36 7.70
C SER A 34 18.50 29.17 8.94
N ILE A 35 19.08 28.88 10.12
CA ILE A 35 18.33 28.80 11.38
C ILE A 35 17.84 30.15 11.89
N SER A 36 18.37 31.26 11.35
CA SER A 36 18.03 32.63 11.76
C SER A 36 17.46 33.49 10.64
N ASN A 37 17.62 33.07 9.38
CA ASN A 37 17.26 33.87 8.21
C ASN A 37 16.41 33.08 7.22
N ILE A 38 15.51 33.80 6.53
CA ILE A 38 14.66 33.25 5.47
C ILE A 38 15.43 33.28 4.14
N GLY A 39 15.41 32.17 3.41
CA GLY A 39 15.82 32.04 2.02
C GLY A 39 14.68 31.43 1.19
N SER A 40 14.39 32.06 0.05
CA SER A 40 13.37 31.58 -0.89
C SER A 40 13.90 31.54 -2.32
N ILE A 41 13.34 30.63 -3.11
CA ILE A 41 13.51 30.58 -4.56
C ILE A 41 12.13 30.76 -5.19
N ASN A 42 11.97 31.73 -6.08
CA ASN A 42 10.73 31.97 -6.79
C ASN A 42 11.00 32.08 -8.30
N THR A 43 10.63 31.06 -9.04
CA THR A 43 10.71 31.03 -10.51
C THR A 43 9.37 31.36 -11.17
N GLY A 44 8.33 31.64 -10.38
CA GLY A 44 6.94 31.67 -10.83
C GLY A 44 6.54 30.31 -11.39
N GLY A 45 6.06 30.29 -12.64
CA GLY A 45 5.78 29.05 -13.37
C GLY A 45 6.98 28.44 -14.09
N GLY A 46 8.17 29.03 -13.96
CA GLY A 46 9.39 28.57 -14.61
C GLY A 46 9.96 27.28 -14.00
N ALA A 47 10.76 26.56 -14.78
CA ALA A 47 11.42 25.35 -14.29
C ALA A 47 12.54 25.68 -13.27
N LEU A 48 12.76 24.77 -12.31
CA LEU A 48 13.84 24.86 -11.34
C LEU A 48 14.68 23.58 -11.40
N THR A 49 15.97 23.71 -11.69
CA THR A 49 16.94 22.62 -11.52
C THR A 49 17.90 22.99 -10.41
N VAL A 50 18.11 22.06 -9.47
CA VAL A 50 19.08 22.20 -8.38
C VAL A 50 19.96 20.96 -8.36
N SER A 51 21.27 21.17 -8.40
CA SER A 51 22.27 20.11 -8.40
C SER A 51 23.36 20.41 -7.37
N ALA A 52 23.47 19.54 -6.37
CA ALA A 52 24.40 19.67 -5.25
C ALA A 52 24.70 18.33 -4.59
N THR A 53 25.74 18.26 -3.75
CA THR A 53 26.06 17.08 -2.92
C THR A 53 25.25 17.04 -1.61
N GLY A 54 24.00 17.48 -1.68
CA GLY A 54 23.09 17.68 -0.57
C GLY A 54 22.31 18.98 -0.75
N ILE A 55 21.02 18.93 -0.46
CA ILE A 55 20.09 20.05 -0.57
C ILE A 55 19.26 20.08 0.70
N VAL A 56 19.37 21.15 1.48
CA VAL A 56 18.65 21.31 2.74
C VAL A 56 17.90 22.63 2.74
N GLN A 57 16.58 22.55 2.93
CA GLN A 57 15.72 23.69 3.15
C GLN A 57 15.47 23.86 4.66
N SER A 58 15.67 25.07 5.16
CA SER A 58 15.35 25.41 6.53
C SER A 58 13.83 25.36 6.80
N ALA A 59 13.45 24.80 7.95
CA ALA A 59 12.07 24.65 8.38
C ALA A 59 11.44 25.94 8.93
N LEU A 60 12.16 27.06 8.94
CA LEU A 60 11.61 28.35 9.40
C LEU A 60 10.39 28.77 8.58
N ALA A 61 9.38 29.30 9.26
CA ALA A 61 8.21 29.89 8.60
C ALA A 61 8.63 31.06 7.69
N GLY A 62 8.14 31.06 6.46
CA GLY A 62 8.44 32.08 5.45
C GLY A 62 9.47 31.64 4.40
N ASN A 63 10.23 30.56 4.63
CA ASN A 63 10.97 29.92 3.54
C ASN A 63 9.99 29.26 2.57
N SER A 64 10.25 29.43 1.28
CA SER A 64 9.43 28.82 0.24
C SER A 64 10.25 28.58 -1.02
N ILE A 65 9.88 27.53 -1.73
CA ILE A 65 10.25 27.33 -3.12
C ILE A 65 8.96 27.40 -3.93
N LEU A 66 8.86 28.40 -4.80
CA LEU A 66 7.75 28.59 -5.73
C LEU A 66 8.27 28.31 -7.14
N ALA A 67 7.83 27.21 -7.74
CA ALA A 67 8.32 26.81 -9.06
C ALA A 67 7.28 26.03 -9.89
N GLY A 68 7.53 25.98 -11.20
CA GLY A 68 6.87 25.04 -12.12
C GLY A 68 7.38 23.62 -11.94
N ALA A 69 7.84 23.00 -13.02
CA ALA A 69 8.55 21.72 -12.93
C ALA A 69 9.87 21.90 -12.19
N ALA A 70 10.19 20.99 -11.27
CA ALA A 70 11.39 21.09 -10.45
C ALA A 70 12.17 19.78 -10.44
N THR A 71 13.50 19.85 -10.51
CA THR A 71 14.40 18.70 -10.39
C THR A 71 15.46 18.97 -9.34
N PHE A 72 15.55 18.10 -8.34
CA PHE A 72 16.52 18.21 -7.25
C PHE A 72 17.46 17.01 -7.27
N ASN A 73 18.73 17.26 -7.60
CA ASN A 73 19.79 16.27 -7.64
C ASN A 73 20.72 16.49 -6.44
N ALA A 74 20.54 15.70 -5.37
CA ALA A 74 21.29 15.83 -4.12
C ALA A 74 22.54 14.91 -4.05
N GLY A 75 22.84 14.17 -5.12
CA GLY A 75 23.89 13.14 -5.10
C GLY A 75 23.68 12.17 -3.96
N ALA A 76 24.76 11.80 -3.25
CA ALA A 76 24.68 10.96 -2.05
C ALA A 76 24.31 11.74 -0.76
N GLY A 77 24.12 13.06 -0.83
CA GLY A 77 23.87 13.94 0.31
C GLY A 77 22.46 13.82 0.88
N VAL A 78 22.05 14.75 1.74
CA VAL A 78 20.66 14.86 2.24
C VAL A 78 19.79 15.57 1.21
N LEU A 79 18.50 15.22 1.10
CA LEU A 79 17.52 16.00 0.31
C LEU A 79 16.31 16.34 1.18
N THR A 80 16.29 17.53 1.75
CA THR A 80 15.20 17.99 2.63
C THR A 80 14.57 19.24 2.09
N LEU A 81 13.34 19.13 1.62
CA LEU A 81 12.46 20.20 1.14
C LEU A 81 11.18 20.22 2.00
N GLY A 82 11.36 20.18 3.32
CA GLY A 82 10.29 19.90 4.28
C GLY A 82 9.40 21.09 4.65
N ASN A 83 9.67 22.28 4.10
CA ASN A 83 8.92 23.47 4.48
C ASN A 83 7.49 23.48 3.92
N GLY A 84 6.51 23.82 4.76
CA GLY A 84 5.10 23.92 4.34
C GLY A 84 4.77 25.13 3.47
N GLY A 85 5.73 26.05 3.26
CA GLY A 85 5.59 27.20 2.37
C GLY A 85 5.90 26.91 0.89
N ASN A 86 6.31 25.69 0.54
CA ASN A 86 6.58 25.32 -0.85
C ASN A 86 5.29 25.26 -1.68
N ASP A 87 5.43 25.59 -2.95
CA ASP A 87 4.37 25.54 -3.96
C ASP A 87 4.99 25.20 -5.33
N PHE A 88 5.01 23.91 -5.62
CA PHE A 88 5.38 23.34 -6.90
C PHE A 88 4.14 23.10 -7.74
N THR A 89 4.07 23.78 -8.88
CA THR A 89 2.92 23.73 -9.80
C THR A 89 3.13 22.79 -10.99
N GLY A 90 4.35 22.27 -11.16
CA GLY A 90 4.70 21.24 -12.13
C GLY A 90 5.26 19.97 -11.48
N ALA A 91 5.65 19.00 -12.31
CA ALA A 91 6.20 17.74 -11.83
C ALA A 91 7.53 17.95 -11.08
N VAL A 92 7.66 17.33 -9.90
CA VAL A 92 8.85 17.40 -9.04
C VAL A 92 9.61 16.08 -9.04
N SER A 93 10.87 16.12 -9.46
CA SER A 93 11.79 14.98 -9.49
C SER A 93 12.76 15.06 -8.30
N LEU A 94 12.85 13.99 -7.51
CA LEU A 94 13.72 13.88 -6.34
C LEU A 94 14.80 12.83 -6.60
N ASN A 95 16.06 13.25 -6.67
CA ASN A 95 17.19 12.37 -6.96
C ASN A 95 18.20 12.37 -5.82
N ASN A 96 18.39 11.20 -5.22
CA ASN A 96 19.31 10.94 -4.12
C ASN A 96 19.88 9.53 -4.27
N SER A 97 21.20 9.36 -4.30
CA SER A 97 21.84 8.04 -4.39
C SER A 97 22.36 7.52 -3.06
N GLY A 98 22.20 8.28 -1.97
CA GLY A 98 22.76 8.00 -0.65
C GLY A 98 21.79 7.27 0.29
N ALA A 99 22.24 7.02 1.51
CA ALA A 99 21.42 6.41 2.56
C ALA A 99 20.62 7.43 3.39
N ASN A 100 20.52 8.68 2.90
CA ASN A 100 19.91 9.78 3.64
C ASN A 100 18.42 9.85 3.38
N ALA A 101 17.68 10.35 4.38
CA ALA A 101 16.26 10.64 4.21
C ALA A 101 16.04 11.70 3.11
N VAL A 102 15.02 11.44 2.29
CA VAL A 102 14.49 12.39 1.31
C VAL A 102 13.15 12.88 1.82
N THR A 103 12.96 14.19 1.90
CA THR A 103 11.70 14.80 2.34
C THR A 103 11.26 15.87 1.36
N LEU A 104 10.00 15.85 0.97
CA LEU A 104 9.35 16.88 0.18
C LEU A 104 7.99 17.22 0.81
N ASN A 105 7.78 18.49 1.09
CA ASN A 105 6.49 19.03 1.51
C ASN A 105 6.07 20.09 0.51
N ASN A 106 4.90 19.94 -0.11
CA ASN A 106 4.28 20.94 -0.98
C ASN A 106 3.21 21.76 -0.26
N GLY A 107 3.25 21.79 1.08
CA GLY A 107 2.39 22.61 1.90
C GLY A 107 0.90 22.30 1.71
N SER A 108 0.13 23.37 1.55
CA SER A 108 -1.31 23.34 1.26
C SER A 108 -1.65 23.14 -0.23
N HIS A 109 -0.68 22.69 -1.04
CA HIS A 109 -0.83 22.57 -2.49
C HIS A 109 -0.76 21.11 -2.96
N ALA A 110 -1.47 20.81 -4.04
CA ALA A 110 -1.38 19.51 -4.70
C ALA A 110 0.01 19.32 -5.30
N LEU A 111 0.52 18.10 -5.29
CA LEU A 111 1.85 17.76 -5.77
C LEU A 111 1.77 16.75 -6.91
N THR A 112 2.48 17.02 -8.00
CA THR A 112 2.75 16.01 -9.04
C THR A 112 4.20 15.56 -8.93
N LEU A 113 4.44 14.26 -8.79
CA LEU A 113 5.78 13.69 -8.80
C LEU A 113 6.24 13.36 -10.22
N GLY A 114 7.49 13.72 -10.52
CA GLY A 114 8.21 13.35 -11.72
C GLY A 114 9.03 12.06 -11.52
N THR A 115 9.94 11.79 -12.45
CA THR A 115 10.88 10.66 -12.32
C THR A 115 11.81 10.92 -11.13
N SER A 116 11.79 10.03 -10.15
CA SER A 116 12.54 10.16 -8.91
C SER A 116 13.30 8.88 -8.60
N SER A 117 14.60 9.00 -8.36
CA SER A 117 15.45 7.89 -7.92
C SER A 117 16.03 8.22 -6.56
N VAL A 118 15.58 7.51 -5.52
CA VAL A 118 16.02 7.73 -4.15
C VAL A 118 16.81 6.53 -3.64
N GLY A 119 17.78 6.78 -2.76
CA GLY A 119 18.68 5.76 -2.26
C GLY A 119 18.04 4.92 -1.16
N SER A 120 18.84 4.49 -0.19
CA SER A 120 18.39 3.56 0.85
C SER A 120 17.80 4.24 2.10
N GLY A 121 17.72 5.57 2.13
CA GLY A 121 17.03 6.29 3.19
C GLY A 121 15.50 6.15 3.13
N THR A 122 14.80 6.84 4.02
CA THR A 122 13.33 6.98 3.94
C THR A 122 12.95 8.03 2.90
N LEU A 123 11.82 7.84 2.23
CA LEU A 123 11.17 8.86 1.40
C LEU A 123 9.93 9.38 2.14
N THR A 124 9.81 10.69 2.34
CA THR A 124 8.61 11.31 2.92
C THR A 124 8.10 12.42 2.00
N VAL A 125 6.84 12.31 1.57
CA VAL A 125 6.20 13.24 0.65
C VAL A 125 4.86 13.70 1.22
N SER A 126 4.63 15.00 1.29
CA SER A 126 3.36 15.59 1.74
C SER A 126 2.84 16.71 0.84
N GLY A 127 1.52 16.84 0.75
CA GLY A 127 0.80 17.89 0.00
C GLY A 127 -0.72 17.70 0.11
N THR A 128 -1.53 18.53 -0.54
CA THR A 128 -3.01 18.41 -0.53
C THR A 128 -3.52 17.61 -1.73
N GLY A 129 -2.97 16.42 -1.91
CA GLY A 129 -3.16 15.57 -3.08
C GLY A 129 -1.82 15.25 -3.70
N ILE A 130 -1.55 13.98 -3.98
CA ILE A 130 -0.28 13.53 -4.54
C ILE A 130 -0.58 12.71 -5.79
N THR A 131 -0.14 13.18 -6.93
CA THR A 131 -0.25 12.49 -8.22
C THR A 131 1.13 12.24 -8.79
N GLN A 132 1.17 11.51 -9.90
CA GLN A 132 2.39 11.22 -10.63
C GLN A 132 2.22 11.59 -12.10
N ALA A 133 3.24 12.24 -12.67
CA ALA A 133 3.26 12.56 -14.10
C ALA A 133 3.30 11.27 -14.92
N ALA A 134 2.59 11.21 -16.05
CA ALA A 134 2.49 9.98 -16.84
C ALA A 134 3.86 9.50 -17.36
N GLY A 135 4.10 8.19 -17.29
CA GLY A 135 5.32 7.56 -17.82
C GLY A 135 6.58 7.75 -16.96
N THR A 136 6.48 8.37 -15.79
CA THR A 136 7.59 8.49 -14.84
C THR A 136 7.62 7.30 -13.87
N SER A 137 8.71 7.18 -13.11
CA SER A 137 8.86 6.18 -12.06
C SER A 137 9.36 6.82 -10.76
N ILE A 138 9.00 6.21 -9.64
CA ILE A 138 9.65 6.45 -8.35
C ILE A 138 10.32 5.14 -7.95
N THR A 139 11.65 5.16 -7.81
CA THR A 139 12.45 3.96 -7.51
C THR A 139 13.23 4.17 -6.23
N GLN A 140 13.29 3.15 -5.37
CA GLN A 140 14.15 3.14 -4.19
C GLN A 140 15.31 2.16 -4.36
N ALA A 141 16.49 2.47 -3.81
CA ALA A 141 17.59 1.51 -3.81
C ALA A 141 17.29 0.30 -2.90
N VAL A 142 18.02 -0.80 -3.11
CA VAL A 142 17.93 -1.99 -2.26
C VAL A 142 18.21 -1.63 -0.79
N GLY A 143 17.38 -2.14 0.11
CA GLY A 143 17.48 -1.85 1.54
C GLY A 143 16.93 -0.49 1.95
N ALA A 144 16.12 0.15 1.09
CA ALA A 144 15.49 1.42 1.40
C ALA A 144 14.56 1.37 2.62
N GLY A 145 14.52 2.49 3.34
CA GLY A 145 13.55 2.74 4.39
C GLY A 145 12.14 2.96 3.84
N ALA A 146 11.20 3.24 4.74
CA ALA A 146 9.81 3.44 4.37
C ALA A 146 9.62 4.62 3.40
N ALA A 147 8.68 4.45 2.46
CA ALA A 147 8.15 5.52 1.60
C ALA A 147 6.79 5.96 2.16
N THR A 148 6.70 7.19 2.63
CA THR A 148 5.51 7.76 3.25
C THR A 148 4.91 8.84 2.37
N PHE A 149 3.64 8.68 2.00
CA PHE A 149 2.87 9.65 1.24
C PHE A 149 1.68 10.14 2.06
N ASN A 150 1.65 11.43 2.35
CA ASN A 150 0.60 12.07 3.13
C ASN A 150 -0.09 13.17 2.33
N ALA A 151 -1.27 12.85 1.78
CA ALA A 151 -2.15 13.77 1.08
C ALA A 151 -3.20 14.43 2.00
N GLY A 152 -3.16 14.13 3.31
CA GLY A 152 -4.21 14.50 4.26
C GLY A 152 -5.55 13.90 3.87
N GLY A 153 -6.59 14.72 3.71
CA GLY A 153 -7.91 14.29 3.23
C GLY A 153 -8.04 14.12 1.71
N ASN A 154 -6.95 14.26 0.95
CA ASN A 154 -6.98 14.28 -0.52
C ASN A 154 -6.45 12.97 -1.12
N ALA A 155 -6.59 12.83 -2.44
CA ALA A 155 -6.24 11.60 -3.12
C ALA A 155 -4.73 11.38 -3.28
N ILE A 156 -4.32 10.12 -3.36
CA ILE A 156 -2.99 9.68 -3.78
C ILE A 156 -3.13 8.82 -5.04
N THR A 157 -2.43 9.16 -6.11
CA THR A 157 -2.41 8.41 -7.37
C THR A 157 -0.97 8.18 -7.81
N LEU A 158 -0.46 6.98 -7.50
CA LEU A 158 0.89 6.50 -7.82
C LEU A 158 0.79 5.26 -8.72
N THR A 159 0.12 5.41 -9.85
CA THR A 159 -0.34 4.28 -10.68
C THR A 159 0.61 3.93 -11.83
N ASN A 160 1.76 4.61 -11.96
CA ASN A 160 2.67 4.30 -13.05
C ASN A 160 3.30 2.93 -12.87
N ALA A 161 3.32 2.14 -13.95
CA ALA A 161 3.86 0.78 -13.96
C ALA A 161 5.38 0.70 -13.72
N GLY A 162 6.10 1.83 -13.72
CA GLY A 162 7.54 1.88 -13.46
C GLY A 162 7.91 2.10 -11.99
N ASN A 163 6.95 2.29 -11.09
CA ASN A 163 7.22 2.47 -9.67
C ASN A 163 7.88 1.21 -9.07
N ASP A 164 8.93 1.41 -8.28
CA ASP A 164 9.72 0.34 -7.66
C ASP A 164 10.04 0.72 -6.21
N PHE A 165 9.01 0.59 -5.36
CA PHE A 165 9.11 0.80 -3.93
C PHE A 165 9.64 -0.46 -3.25
N ILE A 166 10.83 -0.33 -2.63
CA ILE A 166 11.49 -1.41 -1.89
C ILE A 166 11.09 -1.44 -0.41
N GLY A 167 11.12 -0.29 0.26
CA GLY A 167 10.71 -0.17 1.65
C GLY A 167 9.19 -0.11 1.82
N ALA A 168 8.71 -0.25 3.06
CA ALA A 168 7.29 -0.22 3.37
C ALA A 168 6.62 1.10 2.91
N VAL A 169 5.43 1.01 2.31
CA VAL A 169 4.68 2.15 1.80
C VAL A 169 3.59 2.54 2.80
N ASN A 170 3.70 3.74 3.38
CA ASN A 170 2.71 4.31 4.28
C ASN A 170 1.85 5.32 3.51
N LEU A 171 0.52 5.21 3.62
CA LEU A 171 -0.41 6.01 2.83
C LEU A 171 -1.41 6.73 3.75
N THR A 172 -1.49 8.05 3.65
CA THR A 172 -2.55 8.84 4.29
C THR A 172 -3.26 9.70 3.24
N GLY A 173 -4.52 9.40 2.97
CA GLY A 173 -5.29 10.03 1.88
C GLY A 173 -6.78 9.71 1.95
N SER A 174 -7.56 10.28 1.02
CA SER A 174 -8.93 9.83 0.76
C SER A 174 -8.95 8.64 -0.18
N ASN A 175 -8.99 8.85 -1.49
CA ASN A 175 -8.86 7.77 -2.46
C ASN A 175 -7.39 7.55 -2.79
N VAL A 176 -6.93 6.31 -2.68
CA VAL A 176 -5.52 5.94 -2.86
C VAL A 176 -5.42 4.83 -3.90
N SER A 177 -4.60 5.07 -4.92
CA SER A 177 -4.24 4.08 -5.93
C SER A 177 -2.72 3.97 -6.02
N LEU A 178 -2.20 2.76 -5.91
CA LEU A 178 -0.78 2.43 -5.95
C LEU A 178 -0.55 1.28 -6.91
N THR A 179 0.32 1.48 -7.89
CA THR A 179 0.92 0.40 -8.67
C THR A 179 2.38 0.32 -8.30
N ASN A 180 2.85 -0.88 -7.94
CA ASN A 180 4.25 -1.14 -7.66
C ASN A 180 4.74 -2.32 -8.51
N ASN A 181 5.84 -2.13 -9.23
CA ASN A 181 6.45 -3.11 -10.12
C ASN A 181 7.40 -4.08 -9.39
N ALA A 182 7.31 -4.14 -8.08
CA ALA A 182 8.03 -5.07 -7.22
C ALA A 182 7.09 -5.65 -6.17
N ALA A 183 7.65 -6.47 -5.28
CA ALA A 183 6.95 -6.86 -4.06
C ALA A 183 6.57 -5.61 -3.26
N THR A 184 5.35 -5.59 -2.74
CA THR A 184 4.81 -4.43 -2.02
C THR A 184 4.66 -4.78 -0.55
N VAL A 185 5.29 -3.98 0.29
CA VAL A 185 5.06 -4.02 1.74
C VAL A 185 4.24 -2.79 2.09
N LEU A 186 3.00 -2.97 2.52
CA LEU A 186 2.20 -1.87 3.06
C LEU A 186 2.59 -1.64 4.53
N GLY A 187 2.86 -0.39 4.89
CA GLY A 187 2.98 0.00 6.28
C GLY A 187 1.65 0.53 6.83
N THR A 188 1.71 1.24 7.94
CA THR A 188 0.49 1.81 8.55
C THR A 188 -0.13 2.80 7.57
N SER A 189 -1.38 2.55 7.20
CA SER A 189 -2.07 3.36 6.20
C SER A 189 -3.48 3.73 6.63
N ASN A 190 -3.83 5.01 6.49
CA ASN A 190 -5.10 5.60 6.85
C ASN A 190 -5.76 6.18 5.59
N VAL A 191 -6.70 5.43 5.02
CA VAL A 191 -7.33 5.72 3.74
C VAL A 191 -8.81 5.96 4.00
N SER A 192 -9.27 7.21 4.00
CA SER A 192 -10.67 7.51 4.32
C SER A 192 -11.65 7.14 3.21
N GLY A 193 -11.16 6.96 1.98
CA GLY A 193 -11.92 6.55 0.80
C GLY A 193 -11.54 5.15 0.32
N THR A 194 -11.39 4.98 -0.99
CA THR A 194 -11.03 3.69 -1.61
C THR A 194 -9.54 3.44 -1.57
N LEU A 195 -9.13 2.18 -1.42
CA LEU A 195 -7.74 1.73 -1.57
C LEU A 195 -7.62 0.76 -2.75
N ASP A 196 -6.79 1.07 -3.74
CA ASP A 196 -6.48 0.18 -4.86
C ASP A 196 -4.96 -0.04 -4.94
N VAL A 197 -4.51 -1.29 -4.78
CA VAL A 197 -3.09 -1.64 -4.75
C VAL A 197 -2.80 -2.76 -5.75
N GLY A 198 -1.96 -2.46 -6.74
CA GLY A 198 -1.35 -3.42 -7.64
C GLY A 198 0.09 -3.73 -7.24
N SER A 199 0.43 -5.00 -7.06
CA SER A 199 1.79 -5.46 -6.71
C SER A 199 2.31 -6.43 -7.76
N ASN A 200 3.50 -6.19 -8.32
CA ASN A 200 4.20 -7.15 -9.20
C ASN A 200 5.21 -7.97 -8.39
N GLY A 201 4.71 -8.71 -7.41
CA GLY A 201 5.46 -9.45 -6.42
C GLY A 201 4.60 -9.64 -5.17
N ALA A 202 5.13 -10.32 -4.16
CA ALA A 202 4.39 -10.60 -2.94
C ALA A 202 3.83 -9.29 -2.34
N LEU A 203 2.55 -9.28 -2.00
CA LEU A 203 1.91 -8.19 -1.29
C LEU A 203 1.84 -8.56 0.19
N THR A 204 2.47 -7.79 1.05
CA THR A 204 2.51 -8.03 2.50
C THR A 204 2.22 -6.74 3.25
N GLN A 205 2.08 -6.84 4.58
CA GLN A 205 1.92 -5.68 5.44
C GLN A 205 2.78 -5.76 6.71
N THR A 206 3.20 -4.58 7.19
CA THR A 206 3.94 -4.37 8.44
C THR A 206 3.20 -3.44 9.41
N GLY A 207 2.15 -2.77 8.95
CA GLY A 207 1.26 -1.94 9.75
C GLY A 207 -0.19 -2.19 9.38
N ALA A 208 -1.10 -1.84 10.29
CA ALA A 208 -2.53 -1.99 10.05
C ALA A 208 -3.01 -1.03 8.96
N LEU A 209 -4.00 -1.48 8.20
CA LEU A 209 -4.68 -0.72 7.16
C LEU A 209 -6.07 -0.32 7.67
N THR A 210 -6.35 0.97 7.69
CA THR A 210 -7.70 1.51 7.93
C THR A 210 -8.25 2.05 6.62
N VAL A 211 -9.34 1.47 6.13
CA VAL A 211 -9.95 1.85 4.84
C VAL A 211 -11.44 2.11 5.02
N GLY A 212 -11.86 3.36 4.83
CA GLY A 212 -13.25 3.80 5.03
C GLY A 212 -14.24 3.35 3.95
N SER A 213 -13.75 2.87 2.80
CA SER A 213 -14.56 2.38 1.68
C SER A 213 -13.98 1.08 1.10
N ALA A 214 -14.25 0.81 -0.18
CA ALA A 214 -13.79 -0.41 -0.84
C ALA A 214 -12.25 -0.49 -0.95
N ALA A 215 -11.71 -1.69 -0.76
CA ALA A 215 -10.31 -2.02 -0.97
C ALA A 215 -10.16 -3.08 -2.07
N THR A 216 -9.25 -2.86 -3.02
CA THR A 216 -8.90 -3.79 -4.09
C THR A 216 -7.40 -4.07 -4.05
N PHE A 217 -7.05 -5.35 -4.09
CA PHE A 217 -5.68 -5.82 -4.13
C PHE A 217 -5.47 -6.70 -5.35
N THR A 218 -4.63 -6.24 -6.28
CA THR A 218 -4.34 -6.93 -7.53
C THR A 218 -2.91 -7.48 -7.51
N GLN A 219 -2.79 -8.79 -7.65
CA GLN A 219 -1.50 -9.46 -7.81
C GLN A 219 -1.14 -9.55 -9.30
N ASN A 220 0.02 -8.99 -9.68
CA ASN A 220 0.47 -8.88 -11.08
C ASN A 220 1.71 -9.72 -11.40
N SER A 221 2.41 -10.29 -10.41
CA SER A 221 3.53 -11.20 -10.67
C SER A 221 3.09 -12.41 -11.47
N THR A 222 3.81 -12.71 -12.54
CA THR A 222 3.63 -13.91 -13.37
C THR A 222 4.61 -15.03 -12.99
N THR A 223 5.44 -14.82 -11.96
CA THR A 223 6.36 -15.83 -11.44
C THR A 223 5.64 -16.67 -10.40
N PRO A 224 5.44 -17.99 -10.60
CA PRO A 224 4.71 -18.81 -9.63
C PRO A 224 5.40 -18.94 -8.27
N GLY A 225 4.62 -19.24 -7.24
CA GLY A 225 5.10 -19.41 -5.86
C GLY A 225 4.91 -18.17 -5.01
N THR A 226 5.86 -17.90 -4.10
CA THR A 226 5.73 -16.88 -3.05
C THR A 226 5.66 -15.44 -3.56
N THR A 227 6.15 -15.18 -4.78
CA THR A 227 6.01 -13.89 -5.46
C THR A 227 4.56 -13.54 -5.81
N GLN A 228 3.62 -14.48 -5.67
CA GLN A 228 2.19 -14.28 -5.88
C GLN A 228 1.37 -14.36 -4.59
N ASP A 229 2.04 -14.29 -3.43
CA ASP A 229 1.35 -14.29 -2.16
C ASP A 229 0.74 -12.90 -1.88
N ILE A 230 -0.46 -12.89 -1.30
CA ILE A 230 -1.08 -11.74 -0.67
C ILE A 230 -1.25 -12.07 0.82
N ASN A 231 -0.48 -11.40 1.68
CA ASN A 231 -0.51 -11.58 3.12
C ASN A 231 -0.95 -10.29 3.82
N LEU A 232 -2.26 -10.15 4.01
CA LEU A 232 -2.90 -9.08 4.77
C LEU A 232 -3.50 -9.59 6.09
N GLY A 233 -3.04 -10.76 6.55
CA GLY A 233 -3.48 -11.38 7.81
C GLY A 233 -2.49 -11.23 8.96
N SER A 234 -1.42 -10.45 8.81
CA SER A 234 -0.41 -10.26 9.87
C SER A 234 -0.75 -9.15 10.86
N GLN A 235 -1.76 -8.32 10.55
CA GLN A 235 -2.12 -7.12 11.31
C GLN A 235 -3.64 -7.00 11.36
N ALA A 236 -4.14 -6.48 12.48
CA ALA A 236 -5.54 -6.13 12.68
C ALA A 236 -5.96 -4.97 11.78
N ASN A 237 -6.44 -5.27 10.56
CA ASN A 237 -6.94 -4.26 9.65
C ASN A 237 -8.38 -3.83 9.99
N ASP A 238 -8.75 -2.64 9.56
CA ASP A 238 -10.09 -2.06 9.66
C ASP A 238 -10.60 -1.69 8.26
N PHE A 239 -11.07 -2.71 7.51
CA PHE A 239 -11.70 -2.53 6.21
C PHE A 239 -13.21 -2.37 6.39
N GLN A 240 -13.69 -1.14 6.22
CA GLN A 240 -15.09 -0.79 6.45
C GLN A 240 -15.99 -1.05 5.23
N GLY A 241 -15.41 -0.99 4.02
CA GLY A 241 -16.08 -1.36 2.77
C GLY A 241 -15.82 -2.80 2.34
N GLY A 242 -16.18 -3.11 1.09
CA GLY A 242 -15.89 -4.42 0.49
C GLY A 242 -14.40 -4.59 0.17
N VAL A 243 -13.91 -5.82 0.29
CA VAL A 243 -12.52 -6.17 -0.02
C VAL A 243 -12.50 -7.11 -1.22
N SER A 244 -11.74 -6.77 -2.26
CA SER A 244 -11.63 -7.55 -3.49
C SER A 244 -10.19 -7.95 -3.76
N PHE A 245 -9.98 -9.21 -4.11
CA PHE A 245 -8.70 -9.75 -4.53
C PHE A 245 -8.78 -10.18 -6.00
N ALA A 246 -7.82 -9.73 -6.79
CA ALA A 246 -7.75 -10.04 -8.22
C ALA A 246 -6.34 -10.49 -8.62
N ALA A 247 -6.27 -11.29 -9.67
CA ALA A 247 -5.02 -11.58 -10.37
C ALA A 247 -5.03 -10.84 -11.71
N GLY A 248 -3.92 -10.17 -12.01
CA GLY A 248 -3.69 -9.55 -13.32
C GLY A 248 -3.53 -10.58 -14.43
N THR A 249 -3.44 -10.12 -15.68
CA THR A 249 -3.30 -10.98 -16.85
C THR A 249 -2.07 -11.89 -16.74
N GLY A 250 -2.30 -13.21 -16.73
CA GLY A 250 -1.23 -14.21 -16.63
C GLY A 250 -0.65 -14.40 -15.23
N ALA A 251 -1.12 -13.64 -14.24
CA ALA A 251 -0.80 -13.84 -12.84
C ALA A 251 -1.79 -14.81 -12.18
N SER A 252 -1.43 -15.32 -11.01
CA SER A 252 -2.34 -15.96 -10.08
C SER A 252 -2.11 -15.42 -8.66
N ILE A 253 -2.93 -15.88 -7.71
CA ILE A 253 -2.69 -15.69 -6.28
C ILE A 253 -2.30 -17.05 -5.71
N ASN A 254 -1.14 -17.10 -5.06
CA ASN A 254 -0.62 -18.32 -4.45
C ASN A 254 -1.19 -18.53 -3.05
N ASN A 255 -0.70 -17.83 -2.04
CA ASN A 255 -1.37 -17.77 -0.73
C ASN A 255 -2.15 -16.47 -0.58
N LEU A 256 -3.29 -16.53 0.09
CA LEU A 256 -4.07 -15.36 0.47
C LEU A 256 -4.40 -15.41 1.96
N SER A 257 -3.99 -14.39 2.72
CA SER A 257 -4.46 -14.17 4.07
C SER A 257 -5.06 -12.77 4.23
N LEU A 258 -6.12 -12.68 5.03
CA LEU A 258 -6.75 -11.42 5.42
C LEU A 258 -7.23 -11.52 6.86
N GLU A 259 -6.82 -10.56 7.67
CA GLU A 259 -7.43 -10.27 8.98
C GLU A 259 -8.18 -8.95 8.85
N ASN A 260 -9.46 -8.94 9.25
CA ASN A 260 -10.28 -7.74 9.31
C ASN A 260 -11.09 -7.70 10.62
N THR A 261 -10.95 -6.60 11.35
CA THR A 261 -11.53 -6.41 12.68
C THR A 261 -12.76 -5.49 12.68
N TYR A 262 -13.16 -4.96 11.52
CA TYR A 262 -14.38 -4.15 11.43
C TYR A 262 -15.62 -5.02 11.67
N ALA A 263 -16.54 -4.53 12.50
CA ALA A 263 -17.71 -5.33 12.93
C ALA A 263 -18.78 -5.53 11.85
N THR A 264 -18.83 -4.65 10.84
CA THR A 264 -19.81 -4.70 9.75
C THR A 264 -19.12 -4.51 8.39
N PRO A 265 -18.22 -5.41 8.01
CA PRO A 265 -17.44 -5.27 6.79
C PRO A 265 -18.33 -5.38 5.55
N GLY A 266 -17.87 -4.81 4.45
CA GLY A 266 -18.51 -5.03 3.15
C GLY A 266 -18.25 -6.44 2.62
N THR A 267 -18.72 -6.70 1.41
CA THR A 267 -18.56 -8.00 0.74
C THR A 267 -17.09 -8.32 0.46
N LEU A 268 -16.67 -9.54 0.81
CA LEU A 268 -15.41 -10.12 0.35
C LEU A 268 -15.58 -10.72 -1.06
N THR A 269 -14.71 -10.33 -1.98
CA THR A 269 -14.61 -10.91 -3.33
C THR A 269 -13.25 -11.59 -3.48
N LEU A 270 -13.27 -12.88 -3.80
CA LEU A 270 -12.07 -13.70 -4.01
C LEU A 270 -11.83 -13.89 -5.52
N PRO A 271 -10.58 -14.17 -5.95
CA PRO A 271 -10.31 -14.60 -7.31
C PRO A 271 -11.00 -15.94 -7.61
N ALA A 272 -11.09 -16.31 -8.88
CA ALA A 272 -11.70 -17.58 -9.29
C ALA A 272 -11.02 -18.82 -8.67
N SER A 273 -9.71 -18.72 -8.41
CA SER A 273 -8.95 -19.74 -7.70
C SER A 273 -7.76 -19.14 -6.94
N ILE A 274 -7.33 -19.87 -5.91
CA ILE A 274 -6.11 -19.61 -5.14
C ILE A 274 -5.27 -20.89 -5.23
N THR A 275 -4.01 -20.82 -5.65
CA THR A 275 -3.23 -22.05 -5.91
C THR A 275 -2.69 -22.70 -4.64
N GLY A 276 -2.45 -21.90 -3.60
CA GLY A 276 -1.98 -22.30 -2.28
C GLY A 276 -3.08 -22.14 -1.23
N ASN A 277 -2.73 -21.62 -0.05
CA ASN A 277 -3.61 -21.56 1.10
C ASN A 277 -4.49 -20.30 1.12
N LEU A 278 -5.67 -20.43 1.72
CA LEU A 278 -6.57 -19.32 2.05
C LEU A 278 -6.78 -19.26 3.56
N THR A 279 -6.45 -18.13 4.18
CA THR A 279 -6.70 -17.86 5.60
C THR A 279 -7.53 -16.58 5.72
N LEU A 280 -8.72 -16.69 6.31
CA LEU A 280 -9.62 -15.56 6.50
C LEU A 280 -9.93 -15.40 7.99
N ASP A 281 -9.66 -14.23 8.53
CA ASP A 281 -9.94 -13.90 9.91
C ASP A 281 -10.82 -12.65 10.01
N TYR A 282 -12.08 -12.86 10.38
CA TYR A 282 -13.10 -11.85 10.63
C TYR A 282 -13.50 -11.89 12.11
N THR A 283 -12.52 -11.78 13.02
CA THR A 283 -12.68 -11.90 14.50
C THR A 283 -13.82 -11.10 15.13
N SER A 284 -14.34 -10.06 14.46
CA SER A 284 -15.40 -9.20 14.98
C SER A 284 -16.68 -9.19 14.13
N ALA A 285 -16.75 -10.01 13.08
CA ALA A 285 -17.83 -9.97 12.11
C ALA A 285 -18.32 -11.38 11.70
N ALA A 286 -19.50 -11.42 11.08
CA ALA A 286 -19.95 -12.59 10.32
C ALA A 286 -19.31 -12.57 8.92
N LEU A 287 -19.08 -13.75 8.36
CA LEU A 287 -18.54 -13.90 7.01
C LEU A 287 -19.44 -14.82 6.18
N THR A 288 -19.95 -14.33 5.05
CA THR A 288 -20.44 -15.22 3.98
C THR A 288 -19.26 -15.61 3.13
N LEU A 289 -18.85 -16.87 3.22
CA LEU A 289 -17.66 -17.36 2.51
C LEU A 289 -17.94 -17.39 1.00
N PRO A 290 -17.21 -16.62 0.17
CA PRO A 290 -17.35 -16.70 -1.28
C PRO A 290 -16.88 -18.08 -1.77
N VAL A 291 -17.60 -18.64 -2.74
CA VAL A 291 -17.23 -19.93 -3.33
C VAL A 291 -15.97 -19.75 -4.19
N VAL A 292 -14.87 -20.40 -3.80
CA VAL A 292 -13.57 -20.39 -4.49
C VAL A 292 -12.94 -21.79 -4.49
N GLY A 293 -12.20 -22.13 -5.54
CA GLY A 293 -11.31 -23.29 -5.52
C GLY A 293 -9.97 -22.96 -4.88
N VAL A 294 -9.59 -23.67 -3.81
CA VAL A 294 -8.33 -23.46 -3.08
C VAL A 294 -7.41 -24.67 -3.30
N GLY A 295 -6.23 -24.48 -3.87
CA GLY A 295 -5.29 -25.59 -4.12
C GLY A 295 -4.64 -26.13 -2.84
N GLY A 296 -4.50 -25.30 -1.81
CA GLY A 296 -3.98 -25.64 -0.49
C GLY A 296 -5.06 -25.80 0.57
N ALA A 297 -4.71 -25.46 1.81
CA ALA A 297 -5.61 -25.49 2.97
C ALA A 297 -6.48 -24.23 3.06
N LEU A 298 -7.66 -24.37 3.65
CA LEU A 298 -8.56 -23.30 4.03
C LEU A 298 -8.64 -23.22 5.56
N ASP A 299 -8.48 -22.01 6.10
CA ASP A 299 -8.67 -21.71 7.51
C ASP A 299 -9.55 -20.45 7.65
N VAL A 300 -10.69 -20.57 8.33
CA VAL A 300 -11.68 -19.49 8.45
C VAL A 300 -12.09 -19.27 9.89
N THR A 301 -11.93 -18.04 10.34
CA THR A 301 -12.44 -17.49 11.60
C THR A 301 -13.41 -16.36 11.29
N ALA A 302 -14.58 -16.37 11.90
CA ALA A 302 -15.58 -15.30 11.81
C ALA A 302 -16.48 -15.38 13.04
N SER A 303 -16.21 -14.58 14.07
CA SER A 303 -16.88 -14.72 15.37
C SER A 303 -18.36 -14.36 15.35
N GLY A 304 -18.82 -13.63 14.32
CA GLY A 304 -20.26 -13.44 14.05
C GLY A 304 -20.93 -14.62 13.34
N GLY A 305 -20.17 -15.67 12.98
CA GLY A 305 -20.61 -16.86 12.27
C GLY A 305 -20.10 -16.91 10.82
N ILE A 306 -19.93 -18.13 10.32
CA ILE A 306 -19.52 -18.46 8.95
C ILE A 306 -20.77 -18.93 8.20
N THR A 307 -21.13 -18.27 7.10
CA THR A 307 -22.20 -18.72 6.22
C THR A 307 -21.61 -19.36 4.96
N LEU A 308 -21.99 -20.62 4.71
CA LEU A 308 -21.62 -21.36 3.50
C LEU A 308 -22.74 -21.28 2.48
N GLY A 309 -22.51 -20.51 1.41
CA GLY A 309 -23.48 -20.33 0.31
C GLY A 309 -23.42 -21.41 -0.78
N GLY A 310 -22.51 -22.39 -0.66
CA GLY A 310 -22.33 -23.43 -1.66
C GLY A 310 -21.14 -24.34 -1.36
N ASN A 311 -20.66 -25.04 -2.40
CA ASN A 311 -19.57 -26.00 -2.29
C ASN A 311 -18.23 -25.32 -2.00
N VAL A 312 -17.36 -26.00 -1.25
CA VAL A 312 -15.98 -25.57 -0.99
C VAL A 312 -15.05 -26.74 -1.30
N ILE A 313 -14.14 -26.52 -2.25
CA ILE A 313 -13.19 -27.55 -2.70
C ILE A 313 -11.79 -27.05 -2.41
N THR A 314 -11.07 -27.84 -1.61
CA THR A 314 -9.68 -27.59 -1.24
C THR A 314 -8.77 -28.73 -1.71
N GLY A 315 -7.48 -28.47 -1.93
CA GLY A 315 -6.48 -29.52 -2.00
C GLY A 315 -5.97 -29.96 -0.63
N GLY A 316 -5.96 -29.05 0.35
CA GLY A 316 -5.56 -29.29 1.74
C GLY A 316 -6.75 -29.43 2.70
N SER A 317 -6.48 -29.28 3.99
CA SER A 317 -7.49 -29.29 5.04
C SER A 317 -8.47 -28.12 4.94
N GLN A 318 -9.62 -28.26 5.57
CA GLN A 318 -10.58 -27.18 5.81
C GLN A 318 -10.81 -27.06 7.31
N THR A 319 -10.58 -25.87 7.85
CA THR A 319 -10.85 -25.57 9.25
C THR A 319 -11.86 -24.43 9.33
N TYR A 320 -12.93 -24.65 10.07
CA TYR A 320 -13.97 -23.67 10.37
C TYR A 320 -14.00 -23.44 11.88
N ASN A 321 -13.46 -22.31 12.34
CA ASN A 321 -13.20 -22.05 13.77
C ASN A 321 -14.44 -21.58 14.54
N ASP A 322 -15.44 -21.04 13.85
CA ASP A 322 -16.67 -20.51 14.43
C ASP A 322 -17.94 -21.24 13.95
N ALA A 323 -19.10 -20.84 14.47
CA ALA A 323 -20.38 -21.46 14.12
C ALA A 323 -20.66 -21.34 12.63
N VAL A 324 -21.01 -22.46 11.99
CA VAL A 324 -21.32 -22.54 10.56
C VAL A 324 -22.82 -22.58 10.35
N THR A 325 -23.34 -21.72 9.47
CA THR A 325 -24.71 -21.78 8.95
C THR A 325 -24.68 -22.13 7.46
N LEU A 326 -25.41 -23.17 7.05
CA LEU A 326 -25.61 -23.50 5.66
C LEU A 326 -26.65 -22.57 5.05
N GLY A 327 -26.29 -21.84 3.99
CA GLY A 327 -27.19 -21.01 3.19
C GLY A 327 -27.73 -21.69 1.93
N ALA A 328 -27.15 -22.84 1.57
CA ALA A 328 -27.56 -23.71 0.48
C ALA A 328 -27.06 -25.14 0.77
N ASP A 329 -27.48 -26.12 -0.03
CA ASP A 329 -26.86 -27.45 0.01
C ASP A 329 -25.36 -27.31 -0.33
N ALA A 330 -24.51 -27.89 0.51
CA ALA A 330 -23.06 -27.73 0.41
C ALA A 330 -22.35 -29.09 0.38
N THR A 331 -21.41 -29.22 -0.56
CA THR A 331 -20.40 -30.27 -0.56
C THR A 331 -19.04 -29.65 -0.24
N LEU A 332 -18.45 -30.10 0.86
CA LEU A 332 -17.09 -29.74 1.25
C LEU A 332 -16.16 -30.89 0.88
N ALA A 333 -15.15 -30.61 0.05
CA ALA A 333 -14.24 -31.64 -0.43
C ALA A 333 -12.77 -31.27 -0.22
N SER A 334 -11.99 -32.21 0.30
CA SER A 334 -10.53 -32.13 0.30
C SER A 334 -9.96 -33.19 -0.66
N THR A 335 -9.33 -32.73 -1.74
CA THR A 335 -8.79 -33.63 -2.78
C THR A 335 -7.45 -34.25 -2.40
N GLY A 336 -6.70 -33.65 -1.47
CA GLY A 336 -5.44 -34.16 -0.94
C GLY A 336 -5.56 -34.90 0.39
N SER A 337 -6.77 -35.37 0.76
CA SER A 337 -7.03 -36.08 2.03
C SER A 337 -6.74 -35.26 3.29
N GLY A 338 -6.87 -33.94 3.23
CA GLY A 338 -6.79 -33.05 4.39
C GLY A 338 -8.03 -33.18 5.29
N ALA A 339 -7.86 -32.98 6.60
CA ALA A 339 -8.99 -33.00 7.53
C ALA A 339 -10.04 -31.92 7.19
N ILE A 340 -11.31 -32.20 7.47
CA ILE A 340 -12.39 -31.21 7.45
C ILE A 340 -12.91 -31.08 8.89
N ASP A 341 -12.58 -29.97 9.54
CA ASP A 341 -12.77 -29.74 10.95
C ASP A 341 -13.72 -28.56 11.21
N PHE A 342 -14.78 -28.83 11.96
CA PHE A 342 -15.71 -27.83 12.47
C PHE A 342 -15.51 -27.69 13.97
N ALA A 343 -14.93 -26.56 14.39
CA ALA A 343 -14.67 -26.30 15.79
C ALA A 343 -15.94 -26.00 16.60
N SER A 344 -17.01 -25.54 15.93
CA SER A 344 -18.29 -25.14 16.55
C SER A 344 -19.49 -25.85 15.90
N THR A 345 -20.71 -25.34 16.09
CA THR A 345 -21.94 -25.92 15.55
C THR A 345 -22.00 -25.78 14.03
N VAL A 346 -22.76 -26.69 13.41
CA VAL A 346 -23.13 -26.63 11.99
C VAL A 346 -24.65 -26.69 11.94
N ASP A 347 -25.28 -25.60 11.50
CA ASP A 347 -26.73 -25.41 11.49
C ASP A 347 -27.23 -24.99 10.09
N GLY A 348 -28.55 -24.91 9.92
CA GLY A 348 -29.21 -24.54 8.65
C GLY A 348 -30.23 -25.58 8.19
N ALA A 349 -31.06 -25.22 7.20
CA ALA A 349 -32.11 -26.09 6.65
C ALA A 349 -31.64 -26.97 5.48
N TYR A 350 -30.34 -26.96 5.17
CA TYR A 350 -29.76 -27.52 3.97
C TYR A 350 -28.91 -28.76 4.25
N ALA A 351 -28.66 -29.56 3.22
CA ALA A 351 -27.81 -30.73 3.31
C ALA A 351 -26.32 -30.36 3.31
N LEU A 352 -25.54 -31.07 4.12
CA LEU A 352 -24.08 -31.01 4.12
C LEU A 352 -23.52 -32.37 3.73
N THR A 353 -22.72 -32.40 2.67
CA THR A 353 -21.88 -33.54 2.28
C THR A 353 -20.43 -33.21 2.58
N VAL A 354 -19.71 -34.10 3.28
CA VAL A 354 -18.28 -33.94 3.57
C VAL A 354 -17.50 -35.06 2.91
N ASN A 355 -16.64 -34.71 1.97
CA ASN A 355 -15.86 -35.63 1.14
C ASN A 355 -14.36 -35.44 1.39
N THR A 356 -13.80 -36.23 2.28
CA THR A 356 -12.36 -36.25 2.53
C THR A 356 -11.86 -37.65 2.84
N GLY A 357 -10.62 -37.95 2.44
CA GLY A 357 -9.87 -39.11 2.93
C GLY A 357 -9.23 -38.88 4.31
N GLY A 358 -9.22 -37.63 4.79
CA GLY A 358 -8.75 -37.25 6.12
C GLY A 358 -9.82 -37.38 7.20
N LEU A 359 -9.53 -36.85 8.40
CA LEU A 359 -10.47 -36.83 9.50
C LEU A 359 -11.60 -35.82 9.25
N THR A 360 -12.85 -36.25 9.42
CA THR A 360 -13.99 -35.35 9.59
C THR A 360 -14.27 -35.18 11.09
N ALA A 361 -14.27 -33.95 11.58
CA ALA A 361 -14.49 -33.66 13.00
C ALA A 361 -15.56 -32.57 13.20
N PHE A 362 -16.48 -32.84 14.12
CA PHE A 362 -17.51 -31.91 14.59
C PHE A 362 -17.36 -31.73 16.10
N ARG A 363 -16.80 -30.59 16.53
CA ARG A 363 -16.41 -30.34 17.92
C ARG A 363 -17.42 -29.50 18.70
N GLY A 364 -18.35 -28.82 18.01
CA GLY A 364 -19.46 -28.11 18.63
C GLY A 364 -20.44 -29.04 19.35
N ARG A 365 -20.92 -28.62 20.52
CA ARG A 365 -21.86 -29.40 21.35
C ARG A 365 -23.29 -29.33 20.79
N GLY A 366 -23.60 -30.16 19.79
CA GLY A 366 -24.96 -30.61 19.45
C GLY A 366 -25.95 -29.58 18.88
N GLY A 367 -25.91 -29.37 17.56
CA GLY A 367 -27.06 -29.01 16.71
C GLY A 367 -27.31 -30.18 15.75
N ARG A 368 -28.56 -30.53 15.46
CA ARG A 368 -28.94 -31.81 14.83
C ARG A 368 -28.48 -31.94 13.37
N SER A 369 -27.35 -32.60 13.11
CA SER A 369 -27.10 -33.24 11.81
C SER A 369 -27.38 -34.74 11.95
N ARG A 370 -28.53 -35.21 11.46
CA ARG A 370 -28.64 -36.63 11.09
C ARG A 370 -28.04 -36.73 9.69
N PRO A 371 -26.89 -37.42 9.50
CA PRO A 371 -26.43 -37.73 8.16
C PRO A 371 -27.50 -38.60 7.50
N ARG A 372 -27.90 -38.25 6.28
CA ARG A 372 -28.55 -39.18 5.35
C ARG A 372 -27.63 -39.35 4.16
#